data_AF-A0A364LJV7-F1
#
_entry.id   AF-A0A364LJV7-F1
#
_cell.length_a   1.000
_cell.length_b   1.000
_cell.length_c   1.000
_cell.angle_alpha   90.00
_cell.angle_beta   90.00
_cell.angle_gamma   90.00
#
_symmetry.space_group_name_H-M   'P 1'
#
loop_
_entity.id
_entity.type
_entity.pdbx_description
1 polymer ?
#
loop_
_entity_poly.entity_id
_entity_poly.type
_entity_poly.pdbx_seq_one_letter_code
_entity_poly.pdbx_strand_id
1 'polypeptide(L)'
;MKIVLLTGAPGSGKSTQGNALMALNSKFKHLSLGEVVRRYLENPEHPITKEYKSLISAGNLLPDQVIKQILAEELAAITDQDSVILLDGYPRTEAQYQDFVEGWGGTCSFNSSGYRPGNT
;
A
#
# COMPACT_ATOMS: atom_id res chain seq x y z
N MET A 1 -8.22 -5.64 11.38
CA MET A 1 -7.04 -5.49 10.51
C MET A 1 -6.56 -4.06 10.60
N LYS A 2 -5.25 -3.82 10.67
CA LYS A 2 -4.67 -2.46 10.70
C LYS A 2 -3.81 -2.25 9.47
N ILE A 3 -3.90 -1.10 8.81
CA ILE A 3 -3.05 -0.73 7.67
C ILE A 3 -2.13 0.40 8.12
N VAL A 4 -0.84 0.25 7.87
CA VAL A 4 0.22 1.22 8.15
C VAL A 4 0.87 1.57 6.82
N LEU A 5 0.85 2.86 6.47
CA LEU A 5 1.46 3.35 5.24
C LEU A 5 2.97 3.54 5.46
N LEU A 6 3.79 2.87 4.66
CA LEU A 6 5.23 3.06 4.63
C LEU A 6 5.59 4.09 3.56
N THR A 7 5.79 5.34 3.97
CA THR A 7 6.14 6.45 3.08
C THR A 7 7.55 6.95 3.35
N GLY A 8 8.21 7.49 2.31
CA GLY A 8 9.59 7.97 2.39
C GLY A 8 10.33 7.87 1.07
N ALA A 9 11.48 8.55 0.96
CA ALA A 9 12.23 8.66 -0.29
C ALA A 9 12.65 7.30 -0.88
N PRO A 10 12.82 7.17 -2.20
CA PRO A 10 13.46 6.00 -2.81
C PRO A 10 14.83 5.75 -2.16
N GLY A 11 15.13 4.49 -1.83
CA GLY A 11 16.38 4.14 -1.15
C GLY A 11 16.40 4.38 0.38
N SER A 12 15.33 4.89 0.99
CA SER A 12 15.27 5.12 2.45
C SER A 12 15.16 3.83 3.29
N GLY A 13 15.18 2.64 2.67
CA GLY A 13 15.17 1.35 3.37
C GLY A 13 13.80 0.92 3.93
N LYS A 14 12.68 1.50 3.48
CA LYS A 14 11.32 1.14 3.93
C LYS A 14 11.03 -0.34 3.81
N SER A 15 11.32 -0.91 2.64
CA SER A 15 11.10 -2.33 2.36
C SER A 15 12.00 -3.22 3.24
N THR A 16 13.23 -2.77 3.53
CA THR A 16 14.13 -3.45 4.49
C THR A 16 13.54 -3.48 5.90
N GLN A 17 12.99 -2.34 6.36
CA GLN A 17 12.34 -2.25 7.67
C GLN A 17 11.05 -3.08 7.70
N GLY A 18 10.24 -3.06 6.64
CA GLY A 18 9.03 -3.87 6.51
C GLY A 18 9.33 -5.37 6.62
N ASN A 19 10.36 -5.83 5.92
CA ASN A 19 10.82 -7.21 5.99
C ASN A 19 11.35 -7.58 7.39
N ALA A 20 12.08 -6.68 8.05
CA ALA A 20 12.52 -6.89 9.43
C ALA A 20 11.33 -7.02 10.41
N LEU A 21 10.30 -6.19 10.26
CA LEU A 21 9.08 -6.27 11.09
C LEU A 21 8.32 -7.58 10.90
N MET A 22 8.22 -8.07 9.65
CA MET A 22 7.65 -9.40 9.37
C MET A 22 8.43 -10.53 10.04
N ALA A 23 9.77 -10.44 10.06
CA ALA A 23 10.62 -11.45 10.70
C ALA A 23 10.46 -11.46 12.24
N LEU A 24 10.17 -10.30 12.84
CA LEU A 24 9.97 -10.18 14.28
C LEU A 24 8.59 -10.66 14.74
N ASN A 25 7.57 -10.51 13.90
CA ASN A 25 6.20 -10.92 14.26
C ASN A 25 5.39 -11.26 13.01
N SER A 26 4.87 -12.49 12.97
CA SER A 26 4.11 -13.08 11.86
C SER A 26 2.77 -12.38 11.56
N LYS A 27 2.27 -11.54 12.49
CA LYS A 27 1.10 -10.67 12.28
C LYS A 27 1.40 -9.53 11.33
N PHE A 28 2.66 -9.13 11.15
CA PHE A 28 3.00 -8.12 10.14
C PHE A 28 3.00 -8.77 8.75
N LYS A 29 2.33 -8.11 7.81
CA LYS A 29 2.31 -8.47 6.39
C LYS A 29 2.82 -7.27 5.61
N HIS A 30 3.88 -7.46 4.84
CA HIS A 30 4.39 -6.42 3.96
C HIS A 30 3.74 -6.55 2.58
N LEU A 31 3.05 -5.49 2.16
CA LEU A 31 2.37 -5.41 0.88
C LEU A 31 3.01 -4.28 0.07
N SER A 32 3.90 -4.64 -0.86
CA SER A 32 4.50 -3.72 -1.81
C SER A 32 3.76 -3.80 -3.14
N LEU A 33 3.01 -2.74 -3.52
CA LEU A 33 2.26 -2.76 -4.78
C LEU A 33 3.18 -2.89 -6.00
N GLY A 34 4.40 -2.35 -5.92
CA GLY A 34 5.40 -2.53 -6.97
C GLY A 34 5.83 -3.99 -7.16
N GLU A 35 5.95 -4.75 -6.06
CA GLU A 35 6.27 -6.18 -6.13
C GLU A 35 5.08 -7.01 -6.60
N VAL A 36 3.86 -6.69 -6.14
CA VAL A 36 2.62 -7.37 -6.59
C VAL A 36 2.45 -7.22 -8.11
N VAL A 37 2.57 -6.00 -8.62
CA VAL A 37 2.45 -5.75 -10.07
C VAL A 37 3.54 -6.48 -10.85
N ARG A 38 4.79 -6.50 -10.35
CA ARG A 38 5.88 -7.28 -10.97
C ARG A 38 5.59 -8.78 -10.98
N ARG A 39 5.02 -9.32 -9.91
CA ARG A 39 4.60 -10.73 -9.84
C ARG A 39 3.51 -11.04 -10.86
N TYR A 40 2.55 -10.15 -11.06
CA TYR A 40 1.53 -10.35 -12.10
C TYR A 40 2.16 -10.43 -13.49
N LEU A 41 3.19 -9.62 -13.78
CA LEU A 41 3.94 -9.67 -15.05
C LEU A 41 4.64 -11.00 -15.31
N GLU A 42 4.98 -11.76 -14.26
CA GLU A 42 5.56 -13.10 -14.40
C GLU A 42 4.54 -14.11 -14.95
N ASN A 43 3.24 -13.83 -14.85
CA ASN A 43 2.16 -14.62 -15.43
C ASN A 43 1.63 -13.97 -16.73
N PRO A 44 1.98 -14.49 -17.92
CA PRO A 44 1.51 -13.96 -19.21
C PRO A 44 0.00 -14.00 -19.38
N GLU A 45 -0.68 -14.92 -18.70
CA GLU A 45 -2.12 -15.10 -18.82
C GLU A 45 -2.93 -14.13 -17.96
N HIS A 46 -2.29 -13.43 -17.03
CA HIS A 46 -2.96 -12.49 -16.13
C HIS A 46 -3.51 -11.27 -16.90
N PRO A 47 -4.75 -10.82 -16.64
CA PRO A 47 -5.35 -9.68 -17.35
C PRO A 47 -4.50 -8.42 -17.32
N ILE A 48 -3.94 -8.08 -16.15
CA ILE A 48 -3.01 -6.93 -15.99
C ILE A 48 -1.79 -7.05 -16.91
N THR A 49 -1.27 -8.27 -17.09
CA THR A 49 -0.11 -8.50 -17.96
C THR A 49 -0.49 -8.36 -19.43
N LYS A 50 -1.64 -8.89 -19.85
CA LYS A 50 -2.10 -8.77 -21.24
C LYS A 50 -2.32 -7.32 -21.65
N GLU A 51 -2.86 -6.50 -20.76
CA GLU A 51 -3.28 -5.13 -21.06
C GLU A 51 -2.18 -4.10 -20.79
N TYR A 52 -1.40 -4.27 -19.70
CA TYR A 52 -0.49 -3.23 -19.21
C TYR A 52 1.00 -3.58 -19.25
N LYS A 53 1.40 -4.75 -19.76
CA LYS A 53 2.82 -5.18 -19.80
C LYS A 53 3.74 -4.13 -20.43
N SER A 54 3.35 -3.52 -21.54
CA SER A 54 4.16 -2.49 -22.21
C SER A 54 4.32 -1.23 -21.36
N LEU A 55 3.27 -0.79 -20.67
CA LEU A 55 3.30 0.37 -19.80
C LEU A 55 4.20 0.14 -18.58
N ILE A 56 4.05 -1.00 -17.90
CA ILE A 56 4.83 -1.33 -16.72
C ILE A 56 6.31 -1.54 -17.10
N SER A 57 6.59 -2.19 -18.23
CA SER A 57 7.97 -2.40 -18.73
C SER A 57 8.66 -1.08 -19.08
N ALA A 58 7.90 -0.07 -19.48
CA ALA A 58 8.41 1.29 -19.72
C ALA A 58 8.59 2.11 -18.42
N GLY A 59 8.27 1.55 -17.25
CA GLY A 59 8.34 2.25 -15.96
C GLY A 59 7.19 3.23 -15.72
N ASN A 60 6.14 3.19 -16.54
CA ASN A 60 4.97 4.04 -16.35
C ASN A 60 4.10 3.54 -15.20
N LEU A 61 3.36 4.47 -14.59
CA LEU A 61 2.37 4.16 -13.56
C LEU A 61 1.12 3.55 -14.22
N LEU A 62 0.54 2.54 -13.56
CA LEU A 62 -0.77 2.04 -13.93
C LEU A 62 -1.85 3.08 -13.58
N PRO A 63 -3.02 3.05 -14.27
CA PRO A 63 -4.16 3.88 -13.89
C PRO A 63 -4.55 3.67 -12.42
N ASP A 64 -4.96 4.75 -11.75
CA ASP A 64 -5.30 4.71 -10.31
C ASP A 64 -6.39 3.68 -9.98
N GLN A 65 -7.40 3.54 -10.85
CA GLN A 65 -8.47 2.56 -10.70
C GLN A 65 -7.94 1.12 -10.70
N VAL A 66 -6.97 0.81 -11.55
CA VAL A 66 -6.34 -0.51 -11.64
C VAL A 66 -5.55 -0.79 -10.36
N ILE A 67 -4.77 0.18 -9.89
CA ILE A 67 -4.01 0.07 -8.64
C ILE A 67 -4.94 -0.14 -7.44
N LYS A 68 -6.07 0.59 -7.38
CA LYS A 68 -7.09 0.45 -6.35
C LYS A 68 -7.70 -0.95 -6.35
N GLN A 69 -8.00 -1.50 -7.51
CA GLN A 69 -8.52 -2.87 -7.64
C GLN A 69 -7.50 -3.90 -7.14
N ILE A 70 -6.24 -3.81 -7.58
CA ILE A 70 -5.16 -4.71 -7.13
C ILE A 70 -5.02 -4.65 -5.61
N LEU A 71 -5.02 -3.44 -5.03
CA LEU A 71 -4.96 -3.27 -3.58
C LEU A 71 -6.15 -3.92 -2.89
N ALA A 72 -7.38 -3.76 -3.40
CA ALA A 72 -8.58 -4.37 -2.85
C ALA A 72 -8.49 -5.90 -2.85
N GLU A 73 -8.02 -6.51 -3.94
CA GLU A 73 -7.85 -7.95 -4.07
C GLU A 73 -6.81 -8.50 -3.09
N GLU A 74 -5.65 -7.86 -3.00
CA GLU A 74 -4.58 -8.27 -2.06
C GLU A 74 -5.00 -8.11 -0.59
N LEU A 75 -5.74 -7.03 -0.25
CA LEU A 75 -6.29 -6.85 1.09
C LEU A 75 -7.36 -7.89 1.42
N ALA A 76 -8.22 -8.25 0.45
CA ALA A 76 -9.27 -9.25 0.63
C ALA A 76 -8.71 -10.67 0.81
N ALA A 77 -7.54 -10.96 0.22
CA ALA A 77 -6.85 -12.23 0.39
C ALA A 77 -6.29 -12.43 1.82
N ILE A 78 -6.16 -11.36 2.60
CA ILE A 78 -5.69 -11.43 3.99
C ILE A 78 -6.89 -11.70 4.91
N THR A 79 -7.04 -12.96 5.30
CA THR A 79 -8.18 -13.42 6.11
C THR A 79 -8.01 -13.20 7.61
N ASP A 80 -6.77 -13.01 8.08
CA ASP A 80 -6.46 -12.80 9.50
C ASP A 80 -6.73 -11.34 9.91
N GLN A 81 -7.79 -11.15 10.70
CA GLN A 81 -8.24 -9.84 11.18
C GLN A 81 -7.24 -9.17 12.13
N ASP A 82 -6.33 -9.92 12.76
CA ASP A 82 -5.31 -9.37 13.64
C ASP A 82 -4.06 -8.89 12.89
N SER A 83 -4.00 -9.09 11.57
CA SER A 83 -2.86 -8.68 10.75
C SER A 83 -2.66 -7.16 10.74
N VAL A 84 -1.39 -6.78 10.75
CA VAL A 84 -0.91 -5.42 10.52
C VAL A 84 -0.26 -5.36 9.14
N ILE A 85 -0.89 -4.65 8.22
CA ILE A 85 -0.45 -4.55 6.83
C ILE A 85 0.43 -3.32 6.68
N LEU A 86 1.68 -3.55 6.29
CA LEU A 86 2.64 -2.52 5.95
C LEU A 86 2.54 -2.27 4.45
N LEU A 87 1.86 -1.20 4.05
CA LEU A 87 1.63 -0.86 2.65
C LEU A 87 2.78 0.01 2.13
N ASP A 88 3.57 -0.49 1.19
CA ASP A 88 4.67 0.22 0.53
C ASP A 88 4.32 0.54 -0.93
N GLY A 89 4.66 1.75 -1.35
CA GLY A 89 4.49 2.21 -2.73
C GLY A 89 3.10 2.74 -3.09
N TYR A 90 2.19 2.88 -2.13
CA TYR A 90 0.87 3.52 -2.26
C TYR A 90 0.42 4.14 -0.93
N PRO A 91 -0.24 5.30 -0.92
CA PRO A 91 -0.53 6.17 -2.06
C PRO A 91 0.70 7.00 -2.52
N ARG A 92 0.76 7.34 -3.81
CA ARG A 92 1.81 8.20 -4.42
C ARG A 92 1.31 9.59 -4.78
N THR A 93 0.00 9.76 -4.90
CA THR A 93 -0.65 11.03 -5.22
C THR A 93 -1.70 11.35 -4.16
N GLU A 94 -2.06 12.62 -4.03
CA GLU A 94 -3.12 13.05 -3.12
C GLU A 94 -4.47 12.40 -3.48
N ALA A 95 -4.77 12.28 -4.77
CA ALA A 95 -5.98 11.61 -5.23
C ALA A 95 -6.05 10.15 -4.75
N GLN A 96 -4.95 9.40 -4.86
CA GLN A 96 -4.88 8.03 -4.33
C GLN A 96 -5.03 7.97 -2.81
N TYR A 97 -4.53 8.97 -2.08
CA TYR A 97 -4.70 9.05 -0.63
C TYR A 97 -6.16 9.29 -0.25
N GLN A 98 -6.84 10.24 -0.90
CA GLN A 98 -8.26 10.48 -0.66
C GLN A 98 -9.09 9.24 -0.98
N ASP A 99 -8.86 8.62 -2.14
CA ASP A 99 -9.48 7.36 -2.54
C ASP A 99 -9.24 6.22 -1.53
N PHE A 100 -8.05 6.18 -0.94
CA PHE A 100 -7.68 5.20 0.07
C PHE A 100 -8.44 5.44 1.38
N VAL A 101 -8.51 6.69 1.83
CA VAL A 101 -9.21 7.07 3.06
C VAL A 101 -10.72 6.84 2.90
N GLU A 102 -11.30 7.12 1.74
CA GLU A 102 -12.73 6.83 1.49
C GLU A 102 -13.02 5.32 1.47
N GLY A 103 -12.13 4.51 0.89
CA GLY A 103 -12.33 3.05 0.76
C GLY A 103 -11.98 2.23 2.00
N TRP A 104 -10.90 2.61 2.70
CA TRP A 104 -10.31 1.83 3.80
C TRP A 104 -9.97 2.68 5.03
N GLY A 105 -10.07 4.00 4.94
CA GLY A 105 -9.98 4.89 6.08
C GLY A 105 -11.22 4.73 6.95
N GLY A 106 -11.14 3.82 7.92
CA GLY A 106 -12.00 3.91 9.09
C GLY A 106 -11.83 5.28 9.74
N THR A 107 -12.86 5.74 10.46
CA THR A 107 -12.82 6.98 11.26
C THR A 107 -11.67 6.93 12.27
N CYS A 108 -10.47 7.33 11.85
CA CYS A 108 -9.48 7.84 12.76
C CYS A 108 -10.05 9.15 13.28
N SER A 109 -10.80 9.09 14.39
CA SER A 109 -11.02 10.25 15.23
C SER A 109 -9.65 10.69 15.76
N PHE A 110 -8.95 11.47 14.95
CA PHE A 110 -7.85 12.28 15.41
C PHE A 110 -8.49 13.31 16.32
N ASN A 111 -8.61 12.98 17.61
CA ASN A 111 -9.11 13.91 18.61
C ASN A 111 -8.08 15.04 18.68
N SER A 112 -8.34 16.12 17.95
CA SER A 112 -7.49 17.32 17.85
C SER A 112 -7.43 18.12 19.16
N SER A 113 -7.86 17.54 20.28
CA SER A 113 -7.86 18.16 21.61
C SER A 113 -6.50 18.13 22.35
N GLY A 114 -5.45 17.59 21.73
CA GLY A 114 -4.13 17.45 22.37
C GLY A 114 -3.07 18.50 22.05
N TYR A 115 -3.21 19.30 20.99
CA TYR A 115 -2.22 20.32 20.64
C TYR A 115 -2.73 21.72 20.98
N ARG A 116 -2.40 22.19 22.18
CA ARG A 116 -2.42 23.61 22.52
C ARG A 116 -1.06 24.19 22.11
N PRO A 117 -0.96 25.04 21.08
CA PRO A 117 0.24 25.86 20.92
C PRO A 117 0.37 26.67 22.21
N GLY A 118 1.49 26.50 22.91
CA GLY A 118 1.81 27.30 24.08
C GLY A 118 1.85 28.77 23.71
N ASN A 119 1.09 29.57 24.44
CA ASN A 119 1.26 31.02 24.47
C ASN A 119 2.66 31.35 24.98
N THR A 120 3.42 32.09 24.18
CA THR A 120 4.23 33.24 24.59
C THR A 120 4.30 34.20 23.42
#